data_AF-A0A7S4IGK8-F1
#
_entry.id   AF-A0A7S4IGK8-F1
#
_cell.length_a   1.000
_cell.length_b   1.000
_cell.length_c   1.000
_cell.angle_alpha   90.00
_cell.angle_beta   90.00
_cell.angle_gamma   90.00
#
_symmetry.space_group_name_H-M   'P 1'
#
loop_
_entity.id
_entity.type
_entity.pdbx_description
1 polymer ?
#
loop_
_entity_poly.entity_id
_entity_poly.type
_entity_poly.pdbx_seq_one_letter_code
_entity_poly.pdbx_strand_id
1 'polypeptide(L)'
;YILFAIRARAKLAFLFVSTFLVLLAIRTDLLLTFITYTRIAHETMLDLWGTFWLGTGLYWLVGILAMIWNLVPIPPNFKDKSLVTTCIITATFCTWFMWVIIYMSQMYPLPGVSPQVLWPENYNCTQYPPPDGVQCYMPNSIF
;
A
#
# COMPACT_ATOMS: atom_id res chain seq x y z
N TYR A 1 -36.78 -19.79 17.84
CA TYR A 1 -36.57 -18.33 17.75
C TYR A 1 -35.26 -17.85 18.38
N ILE A 2 -34.96 -18.16 19.65
CA ILE A 2 -33.74 -17.69 20.34
C ILE A 2 -32.44 -18.12 19.62
N LEU A 3 -32.35 -19.38 19.19
CA LEU A 3 -31.19 -19.92 18.46
C LEU A 3 -30.96 -19.25 17.10
N PHE A 4 -32.04 -18.77 16.46
CA PHE A 4 -31.97 -18.06 15.18
C PHE A 4 -31.44 -16.63 15.37
N ALA A 5 -31.86 -15.95 16.44
CA ALA A 5 -31.37 -14.62 16.79
C ALA A 5 -29.87 -14.62 17.16
N ILE A 6 -29.39 -15.65 17.87
CA ILE A 6 -27.96 -15.79 18.21
C ILE A 6 -27.11 -16.00 16.94
N ARG A 7 -27.57 -16.85 16.02
CA ARG A 7 -26.87 -17.11 14.74
C ARG A 7 -26.84 -15.88 13.84
N ALA A 8 -27.90 -15.07 13.85
CA ALA A 8 -27.98 -13.81 13.11
C ALA A 8 -27.00 -12.77 13.67
N ARG A 9 -26.91 -12.62 15.00
CA ARG A 9 -25.97 -11.70 15.67
C ARG A 9 -24.51 -12.04 15.38
N ALA A 10 -24.16 -13.32 15.36
CA ALA A 10 -22.80 -13.76 15.00
C ALA A 10 -22.43 -13.44 13.54
N LYS A 11 -23.38 -13.59 12.60
CA LYS A 11 -23.17 -13.21 11.19
C LYS A 11 -23.05 -11.70 10.99
N LEU A 12 -23.80 -10.92 11.77
CA LEU A 12 -23.77 -9.47 11.72
C LEU A 12 -22.46 -8.92 12.32
N ALA A 13 -21.99 -9.50 13.43
CA ALA A 13 -20.68 -9.22 13.98
C ALA A 13 -19.55 -9.59 13.01
N PHE A 14 -19.66 -10.74 12.32
CA PHE A 14 -18.70 -11.13 11.27
C PHE A 14 -18.64 -10.10 10.13
N LEU A 15 -19.79 -9.66 9.62
CA LEU A 15 -19.84 -8.61 8.60
C LEU A 15 -19.23 -7.30 9.09
N PHE A 16 -19.52 -6.89 10.33
CA PHE A 16 -18.91 -5.69 10.90
C PHE A 16 -17.39 -5.79 11.00
N VAL A 17 -16.88 -6.92 11.49
CA VAL A 17 -15.44 -7.17 11.61
C VAL A 17 -14.78 -7.26 10.24
N SER A 18 -15.37 -7.95 9.27
CA SER A 18 -14.79 -8.04 7.92
C SER A 18 -14.80 -6.68 7.22
N THR A 19 -15.87 -5.90 7.38
CA THR A 19 -15.97 -4.55 6.81
C THR A 19 -14.97 -3.63 7.50
N PHE A 20 -14.77 -3.74 8.81
CA PHE A 20 -13.76 -2.99 9.55
C PHE A 20 -12.33 -3.35 9.12
N LEU A 21 -12.03 -4.63 8.90
CA LEU A 21 -10.73 -5.07 8.39
C LEU A 21 -10.47 -4.60 6.96
N VAL A 22 -11.50 -4.62 6.09
CA VAL A 22 -11.41 -4.06 4.73
C VAL A 22 -11.22 -2.54 4.78
N LEU A 23 -11.94 -1.85 5.67
CA LEU A 23 -11.75 -0.41 5.88
C LEU A 23 -10.37 -0.11 6.44
N LEU A 24 -9.82 -0.95 7.32
CA LEU A 24 -8.44 -0.82 7.79
C LEU A 24 -7.45 -1.02 6.65
N ALA A 25 -7.64 -2.02 5.78
CA ALA A 25 -6.81 -2.22 4.59
C ALA A 25 -6.92 -1.03 3.62
N ILE A 26 -8.11 -0.51 3.35
CA ILE A 26 -8.29 0.70 2.53
C ILE A 26 -7.65 1.92 3.22
N ARG A 27 -7.70 2.00 4.55
CA ARG A 27 -7.04 3.06 5.32
C ARG A 27 -5.53 2.81 5.48
N THR A 28 -5.00 1.63 5.16
CA THR A 28 -3.54 1.45 5.09
C THR A 28 -2.94 2.29 3.98
N ASP A 29 -3.67 2.60 2.90
CA ASP A 29 -3.24 3.60 1.91
C ASP A 29 -3.12 5.00 2.52
N LEU A 30 -4.01 5.38 3.45
CA LEU A 30 -3.92 6.65 4.18
C LEU A 30 -2.79 6.67 5.19
N LEU A 31 -2.50 5.52 5.81
CA LEU A 31 -1.39 5.37 6.75
C LEU A 31 -0.06 5.39 5.99
N LEU A 32 0.03 4.73 4.83
CA LEU A 32 1.13 4.83 3.87
C LEU A 32 1.29 6.25 3.35
N THR A 33 0.20 6.93 2.99
CA THR A 33 0.21 8.33 2.53
C THR A 33 0.69 9.24 3.66
N PHE A 34 0.24 9.01 4.90
CA PHE A 34 0.69 9.76 6.07
C PHE A 34 2.17 9.51 6.37
N ILE A 35 2.63 8.25 6.33
CA ILE A 35 4.05 7.90 6.49
C ILE A 35 4.89 8.54 5.38
N THR A 36 4.41 8.51 4.14
CA THR A 36 5.09 9.12 2.98
C THR A 36 5.06 10.65 3.06
N TYR A 37 4.02 11.24 3.63
CA TYR A 37 3.96 12.67 3.93
C TYR A 37 4.94 13.05 5.03
N THR A 38 5.04 12.25 6.10
CA THR A 38 6.06 12.44 7.14
C THR A 38 7.48 12.21 6.62
N ARG A 39 7.67 11.37 5.58
CA ARG A 39 8.94 11.22 4.85
C ARG A 39 9.38 12.50 4.15
N ILE A 40 8.45 13.32 3.68
CA ILE A 40 8.77 14.63 3.07
C ILE A 40 9.11 15.66 4.17
N ALA A 41 8.51 15.54 5.35
CA ALA A 41 8.69 16.49 6.46
C ALA A 41 9.88 16.18 7.40
N HIS A 42 10.39 14.95 7.39
CA HIS A 42 11.54 14.53 8.17
C HIS A 42 12.55 13.81 7.27
N GLU A 43 13.71 14.43 7.07
CA GLU A 43 14.91 13.83 6.44
C GLU A 43 15.50 12.67 7.25
N THR A 44 14.69 11.95 8.03
CA THR A 44 15.10 10.66 8.57
C THR A 44 15.05 9.66 7.42
N MET A 45 16.22 9.39 6.85
CA MET A 45 16.48 8.37 5.83
C MET A 45 16.01 6.98 6.31
N LEU A 46 14.70 6.69 6.24
CA LEU A 46 14.32 5.32 5.95
C LEU A 46 14.76 5.09 4.52
N ASP A 47 15.90 4.42 4.40
CA ASP A 47 16.48 3.97 3.14
C ASP A 47 15.37 3.39 2.24
N LEU A 48 15.47 3.58 0.93
CA LEU A 48 14.53 3.00 -0.05
C LEU A 48 14.37 1.49 0.20
N TRP A 49 15.44 0.84 0.66
CA TRP A 49 15.43 -0.55 1.11
C TRP A 49 14.65 -0.78 2.40
N GLY A 50 14.68 0.13 3.36
CA GLY A 50 13.89 0.04 4.60
C GLY A 50 12.38 0.04 4.30
N THR A 51 11.93 0.91 3.40
CA THR A 51 10.52 0.94 2.96
C THR A 51 10.13 -0.34 2.21
N PHE A 52 11.03 -0.86 1.37
CA PHE A 52 10.84 -2.12 0.67
C PHE A 52 10.62 -3.31 1.64
N TRP A 53 11.49 -3.43 2.65
CA TRP A 53 11.41 -4.51 3.63
C TRP A 53 10.19 -4.38 4.55
N LEU A 54 9.83 -3.15 4.94
CA LEU A 54 8.62 -2.89 5.72
C LEU A 54 7.36 -3.28 4.94
N GLY A 55 7.24 -2.89 3.67
CA GLY A 55 6.12 -3.28 2.81
C GLY A 55 6.03 -4.79 2.61
N THR A 56 7.16 -5.45 2.34
CA THR A 56 7.24 -6.91 2.26
C THR A 56 6.76 -7.57 3.57
N GLY A 57 7.24 -7.08 4.72
CA GLY A 57 6.83 -7.58 6.03
C GLY A 57 5.33 -7.46 6.27
N LEU A 58 4.70 -6.35 5.87
CA LEU A 58 3.26 -6.14 6.00
C LEU A 58 2.44 -7.14 5.16
N TYR A 59 2.80 -7.38 3.90
CA TYR A 59 2.12 -8.36 3.05
C TYR A 59 2.14 -9.76 3.65
N TRP A 60 3.32 -10.20 4.11
CA TRP A 60 3.48 -11.52 4.73
C TRP A 60 2.76 -11.61 6.08
N LEU A 61 2.78 -10.56 6.89
CA LEU A 61 2.04 -10.51 8.16
C LEU A 61 0.53 -10.70 7.93
N VAL A 62 -0.04 -9.97 6.96
CA VAL A 62 -1.48 -10.11 6.62
C VAL A 62 -1.79 -11.51 6.09
N GLY A 63 -0.95 -12.06 5.22
CA GLY A 63 -1.12 -13.43 4.71
C GLY A 63 -1.06 -14.51 5.80
N ILE A 64 -0.11 -14.39 6.74
CA ILE A 64 0.01 -15.30 7.89
C ILE A 64 -1.21 -15.18 8.80
N LEU A 65 -1.67 -13.96 9.10
CA LEU A 65 -2.87 -13.76 9.92
C LEU A 65 -4.11 -14.37 9.27
N ALA A 66 -4.29 -14.22 7.96
CA ALA A 66 -5.38 -14.85 7.21
C ALA A 66 -5.28 -16.38 7.22
N MET A 67 -4.07 -16.93 7.10
CA MET A 67 -3.84 -18.37 7.19
C MET A 67 -4.16 -18.92 8.59
N ILE A 68 -3.66 -18.27 9.66
CA ILE A 68 -3.97 -18.63 11.05
C ILE A 68 -5.48 -18.56 11.27
N TRP A 69 -6.14 -17.51 10.80
CA TRP A 69 -7.60 -17.36 10.89
C TRP A 69 -8.34 -18.54 10.26
N ASN A 70 -7.90 -19.04 9.10
CA ASN A 70 -8.49 -20.21 8.45
C ASN A 70 -8.26 -21.53 9.23
N LEU A 71 -7.17 -21.62 9.99
CA LEU A 71 -6.86 -22.82 10.79
C LEU A 71 -7.69 -22.87 12.08
N VAL A 72 -7.91 -21.73 12.72
CA VAL A 72 -8.69 -21.62 13.96
C VAL A 72 -10.17 -21.91 13.66
N PRO A 73 -10.90 -22.68 14.51
CA PRO A 73 -12.32 -23.01 14.30
C PRO A 73 -13.26 -21.82 14.62
N ILE A 74 -12.88 -20.59 14.24
CA ILE A 74 -13.74 -19.42 14.32
C ILE A 74 -14.58 -19.35 13.03
N PRO A 75 -15.90 -19.11 13.11
CA PRO A 75 -16.72 -18.95 11.92
C PRO A 75 -16.24 -17.74 11.07
N PRO A 76 -16.17 -17.86 9.73
CA PRO A 76 -16.58 -18.98 8.87
C PRO A 76 -15.56 -20.13 8.85
N ASN A 77 -16.00 -21.31 9.28
CA ASN A 77 -15.20 -22.52 9.23
C ASN A 77 -15.47 -23.24 7.89
N PHE A 78 -14.53 -23.15 6.97
CA PHE A 78 -14.63 -23.79 5.67
C PHE A 78 -14.39 -25.30 5.78
N LYS A 79 -15.15 -26.09 5.02
CA LYS A 79 -15.01 -27.56 4.98
C LYS A 79 -13.65 -27.97 4.40
N ASP A 80 -13.21 -27.26 3.35
CA ASP A 80 -11.99 -27.56 2.61
C ASP A 80 -10.86 -26.57 2.99
N LYS A 81 -10.30 -26.74 4.19
CA LYS A 81 -9.24 -25.86 4.71
C LYS A 81 -8.00 -25.79 3.79
N SER A 82 -7.64 -26.91 3.18
CA SER A 82 -6.50 -27.01 2.27
C SER A 82 -6.66 -26.11 1.03
N LEU A 83 -7.85 -26.12 0.43
CA LEU A 83 -8.16 -25.29 -0.73
C LEU A 83 -8.07 -23.80 -0.37
N VAL A 84 -8.71 -23.40 0.74
CA VAL A 84 -8.73 -22.00 1.20
C VAL A 84 -7.33 -21.52 1.56
N THR A 85 -6.52 -22.33 2.25
CA THR A 85 -5.13 -21.98 2.57
C THR A 85 -4.31 -21.78 1.30
N THR A 86 -4.48 -22.65 0.30
CA THR A 86 -3.79 -22.51 -0.99
C THR A 86 -4.18 -21.20 -1.68
N CYS A 87 -5.47 -20.87 -1.72
CA CYS A 87 -5.95 -19.60 -2.26
C CYS A 87 -5.38 -18.38 -1.53
N ILE A 88 -5.31 -18.41 -0.19
CA ILE A 88 -4.72 -17.33 0.62
C ILE A 88 -3.24 -17.14 0.28
N ILE A 89 -2.47 -18.23 0.23
CA ILE A 89 -1.04 -18.19 -0.09
C ILE A 89 -0.83 -17.64 -1.50
N THR A 90 -1.56 -18.16 -2.49
CA THR A 90 -1.46 -17.68 -3.87
C THR A 90 -1.83 -16.20 -3.97
N ALA A 91 -2.97 -15.78 -3.42
CA ALA A 91 -3.39 -14.38 -3.48
C ALA A 91 -2.39 -13.43 -2.79
N THR A 92 -1.85 -13.83 -1.63
CA THR A 92 -0.83 -13.05 -0.91
C THR A 92 0.43 -12.92 -1.75
N PHE A 93 0.91 -14.02 -2.34
CA PHE A 93 2.10 -14.00 -3.19
C PHE A 93 1.90 -13.15 -4.44
N CYS A 94 0.77 -13.31 -5.15
CA CYS A 94 0.47 -12.54 -6.36
C CYS A 94 0.40 -11.03 -6.09
N THR A 95 -0.29 -10.64 -5.01
CA THR A 95 -0.46 -9.22 -4.65
C THR A 95 0.85 -8.60 -4.16
N TRP A 96 1.61 -9.33 -3.34
CA TRP A 96 2.97 -8.92 -2.94
C TRP A 96 3.89 -8.77 -4.15
N PHE A 97 3.90 -9.74 -5.07
CA PHE A 97 4.77 -9.71 -6.25
C PHE A 97 4.43 -8.54 -7.19
N MET A 98 3.15 -8.27 -7.41
CA MET A 98 2.71 -7.10 -8.19
C MET A 98 3.17 -5.79 -7.54
N TRP A 99 3.03 -5.68 -6.21
CA TRP A 99 3.51 -4.52 -5.46
C TRP A 99 5.04 -4.35 -5.57
N VAL A 100 5.82 -5.44 -5.48
CA VAL A 100 7.28 -5.41 -5.65
C VAL A 100 7.67 -4.86 -7.01
N ILE A 101 7.02 -5.29 -8.09
CA ILE A 101 7.30 -4.79 -9.46
C ILE A 101 7.06 -3.29 -9.54
N ILE A 102 5.90 -2.83 -9.06
CA ILE A 102 5.53 -1.40 -9.05
C ILE A 102 6.56 -0.61 -8.25
N TYR A 103 6.91 -1.07 -7.05
CA TYR A 103 7.88 -0.40 -6.19
C TYR A 103 9.26 -0.30 -6.84
N MET A 104 9.79 -1.42 -7.36
CA MET A 104 11.10 -1.46 -8.01
C MET A 104 11.17 -0.57 -9.25
N SER A 105 10.07 -0.47 -10.02
CA SER A 105 9.99 0.43 -11.18
C SER A 105 10.16 1.91 -10.83
N GLN A 106 9.95 2.27 -9.56
CA GLN A 106 10.02 3.65 -9.06
C GLN A 106 11.26 3.91 -8.20
N MET A 107 12.03 2.87 -7.85
CA MET A 107 13.15 2.99 -6.91
C MET A 107 14.34 3.76 -7.50
N TYR A 108 14.59 3.60 -8.80
CA TYR A 108 15.65 4.29 -9.53
C TYR A 108 15.09 4.79 -10.87
N PRO A 109 14.35 5.91 -10.88
CA PRO A 109 13.78 6.44 -12.10
C PRO A 109 14.89 6.83 -13.09
N LEU A 110 14.63 6.61 -14.39
CA LEU A 110 15.52 7.09 -15.43
C LEU A 110 15.64 8.63 -15.33
N PRO A 111 16.82 9.20 -15.64
CA PRO A 111 16.96 10.65 -15.69
C PRO A 111 16.01 11.23 -16.77
N GLY A 112 15.21 12.23 -16.39
CA GLY A 112 14.34 12.98 -17.32
C GLY A 112 12.88 12.54 -17.43
N VAL A 113 12.45 11.48 -16.74
CA VAL A 113 11.03 11.03 -16.70
C VAL A 113 10.29 11.38 -15.41
N SER A 114 10.90 12.18 -14.54
CA SER A 114 10.19 12.73 -13.38
C SER A 114 9.05 13.64 -13.87
N PRO A 115 7.89 13.65 -13.19
CA PRO A 115 6.82 14.59 -13.51
C PRO A 115 7.42 15.99 -13.42
N GLN A 116 7.55 16.63 -14.59
CA GLN A 116 8.02 17.99 -14.64
C GLN A 116 6.98 18.83 -13.91
N VAL A 117 7.41 19.54 -12.87
CA VAL A 117 6.60 20.61 -12.30
C VAL A 117 6.38 21.57 -13.46
N LEU A 118 5.16 21.59 -14.00
CA LEU A 118 4.73 22.58 -14.97
C LEU A 118 4.75 23.91 -14.23
N TRP A 119 5.90 24.56 -14.27
CA TRP A 119 6.00 25.93 -13.83
C TRP A 119 5.04 26.76 -14.69
N PRO A 120 4.36 27.76 -14.11
CA PRO A 120 3.59 28.71 -14.91
C PRO A 120 4.46 29.20 -16.07
N GLU A 121 3.89 29.36 -17.27
CA GLU A 121 4.63 29.72 -18.50
C GLU A 121 5.51 30.97 -18.38
N ASN A 122 5.35 31.76 -17.31
CA ASN A 122 6.08 32.98 -17.00
C ASN A 122 6.97 32.89 -15.75
N TYR A 123 7.28 31.69 -15.23
CA TYR A 123 8.14 31.55 -14.07
C TYR A 123 9.59 31.89 -14.43
N ASN A 124 10.02 33.09 -14.04
CA ASN A 124 11.37 33.56 -14.30
C ASN A 124 12.35 32.94 -13.29
N CYS A 125 13.02 31.87 -13.71
CA CYS A 125 14.05 31.18 -12.94
C CYS A 125 15.26 32.04 -12.55
N THR A 126 15.48 33.18 -13.21
CA THR A 126 16.54 34.12 -12.79
C THR A 126 16.16 34.93 -11.57
N GLN A 127 14.86 35.13 -11.34
CA GLN A 127 14.33 35.96 -10.26
C GLN A 127 13.99 35.12 -9.02
N TYR A 128 13.60 33.87 -9.22
CA TYR A 128 13.30 32.91 -8.15
C TYR A 128 14.02 31.59 -8.43
N PRO A 129 15.36 31.54 -8.25
CA PRO A 129 16.11 30.31 -8.45
C PRO A 129 15.57 29.25 -7.48
N PRO A 130 15.35 28.02 -7.94
CA PRO A 130 14.91 26.95 -7.06
C PRO A 130 16.00 26.67 -6.01
N PRO A 131 15.61 26.29 -4.79
CA PRO A 131 16.57 25.94 -3.76
C PRO A 131 17.40 24.72 -4.21
N ASP A 132 18.72 24.84 -4.03
CA ASP A 132 19.76 23.83 -4.12
C ASP A 132 19.65 22.79 -5.26
N GLY A 133 20.27 23.09 -6.40
CA GLY A 133 20.67 22.09 -7.41
C GLY A 133 19.58 21.61 -8.37
N VAL A 134 18.34 22.03 -8.19
CA VAL A 134 17.26 21.73 -9.14
C VAL A 134 17.44 22.61 -10.38
N GLN A 135 17.77 22.02 -11.53
CA GLN A 135 17.85 22.80 -12.76
C GLN A 135 16.44 23.22 -13.20
N CYS A 136 16.30 24.50 -13.53
CA CYS A 136 15.13 24.98 -14.24
C CYS A 136 15.12 24.34 -15.63
N TYR A 137 14.27 23.34 -15.80
CA TYR A 137 13.95 22.80 -17.12
C TYR A 137 13.13 23.85 -17.86
N MET A 138 13.80 24.73 -18.61
CA MET A 138 13.14 25.33 -19.75
C MET A 138 12.84 24.19 -20.73
N PRO A 139 11.59 24.00 -21.17
CA PRO A 139 11.33 23.12 -22.30
C PRO A 139 12.05 23.72 -23.51
N ASN A 140 13.29 23.29 -23.73
CA ASN A 140 14.06 23.64 -24.91
C ASN A 140 13.42 22.88 -26.06
N SER A 141 12.41 23.53 -26.62
CA SER A 141 11.63 23.14 -27.77
C SER A 141 10.71 21.94 -27.59
N ILE A 142 9.43 22.19 -27.86
CA ILE A 142 8.42 21.20 -28.17
C ILE A 142 8.73 20.72 -29.60
N PHE A 143 9.68 19.78 -29.74
CA PHE A 143 9.90 19.05 -30.98
C PHE A 143 10.12 17.57 -30.67
#